data_AF-F3KM95-F1
#
_entry.id   AF-F3KM95-F1
#
_cell.length_a   1.000
_cell.length_b   1.000
_cell.length_c   1.000
_cell.angle_alpha   90.00
_cell.angle_beta   90.00
_cell.angle_gamma   90.00
#
_symmetry.space_group_name_H-M   'P 1'
#
loop_
_entity.id
_entity.type
_entity.pdbx_description
1 polymer ?
#
loop_
_entity_poly.entity_id
_entity_poly.type
_entity_poly.pdbx_seq_one_letter_code
_entity_poly.pdbx_strand_id
1 'polypeptide(L)'
;MQLVFGLVKNVVSKLPEQHTMSNFNAKIIIDAKEKTKAIFQSINTDNEFYPENPTKTRMSMDDKITITIESEYIPHLRANLNSTLRLIQASYDSIESVKI
;
A
#
# COMPACT_ATOMS: atom_id res chain seq x y z
N MET A 1 -43.62 51.67 -15.72
CA MET A 1 -42.40 51.44 -14.92
C MET A 1 -42.00 49.99 -15.12
N GLN A 2 -40.95 49.74 -15.90
CA GLN A 2 -40.60 48.41 -16.40
C GLN A 2 -39.55 47.80 -15.46
N LEU A 3 -39.90 46.72 -14.76
CA LEU A 3 -38.96 45.99 -13.90
C LEU A 3 -38.05 45.14 -14.79
N VAL A 4 -36.80 45.54 -14.92
CA VAL A 4 -35.75 44.77 -15.59
C VAL A 4 -35.22 43.75 -14.59
N PHE A 5 -35.65 42.49 -14.71
CA PHE A 5 -35.05 41.38 -13.98
C PHE A 5 -33.73 41.01 -14.67
N GLY A 6 -32.61 41.44 -14.10
CA GLY A 6 -31.28 40.99 -14.52
C GLY A 6 -31.09 39.51 -14.21
N LEU A 7 -30.53 38.76 -15.16
CA LEU A 7 -30.06 37.39 -14.96
C LEU A 7 -29.00 37.37 -13.85
N VAL A 8 -29.37 36.91 -12.66
CA VAL A 8 -28.39 36.57 -11.61
C VAL A 8 -27.68 35.30 -12.08
N LYS A 9 -26.53 35.47 -12.74
CA LYS A 9 -25.61 34.36 -12.96
C LYS A 9 -25.06 33.97 -11.60
N ASN A 10 -25.64 32.93 -11.03
CA ASN A 10 -25.10 32.26 -9.85
C ASN A 10 -23.79 31.59 -10.31
N VAL A 11 -22.67 32.32 -10.23
CA VAL A 11 -21.35 31.76 -10.47
C VAL A 11 -21.04 30.93 -9.23
N VAL A 12 -21.50 29.68 -9.22
CA VAL A 12 -20.85 28.66 -8.41
C VAL A 12 -19.44 28.57 -8.99
N SER A 13 -18.50 29.24 -8.33
CA SER A 13 -17.08 29.01 -8.55
C SER A 13 -16.82 27.56 -8.15
N LYS A 14 -16.97 26.63 -9.10
CA LYS A 14 -16.28 25.35 -9.03
C LYS A 14 -14.80 25.73 -9.02
N LEU A 15 -14.23 25.80 -7.82
CA LEU A 15 -12.79 25.66 -7.68
C LEU A 15 -12.42 24.42 -8.49
N PRO A 16 -11.41 24.48 -9.38
CA PRO A 16 -10.90 23.24 -9.94
C PRO A 16 -10.53 22.37 -8.75
N GLU A 17 -11.21 21.24 -8.58
CA GLU A 17 -10.71 20.18 -7.71
C GLU A 17 -9.39 19.75 -8.32
N GLN A 18 -8.31 20.43 -7.94
CA GLN A 18 -7.00 19.82 -7.93
C GLN A 18 -7.14 18.68 -6.91
N HIS A 19 -7.57 17.52 -7.40
CA HIS A 19 -7.38 16.27 -6.68
C HIS A 19 -5.86 16.06 -6.60
N THR A 20 -5.24 16.70 -5.61
CA THR A 20 -3.91 16.32 -5.17
C THR A 20 -4.08 14.93 -4.58
N MET A 21 -3.90 13.89 -5.40
CA MET A 21 -3.83 12.52 -4.91
C MET A 21 -2.77 12.49 -3.81
N SER A 22 -3.20 12.19 -2.59
CA SER A 22 -2.32 12.16 -1.45
C SER A 22 -1.42 10.94 -1.56
N ASN A 23 -0.10 11.11 -1.48
CA ASN A 23 0.83 10.00 -1.56
C ASN A 23 1.08 9.43 -0.16
N PHE A 24 0.55 8.24 0.11
CA PHE A 24 0.79 7.50 1.34
C PHE A 24 1.86 6.43 1.10
N ASN A 25 2.72 6.21 2.09
CA ASN A 25 3.70 5.14 2.04
C ASN A 25 3.87 4.47 3.41
N ALA A 26 4.32 3.22 3.37
CA ALA A 26 4.78 2.48 4.53
C ALA A 26 6.09 1.76 4.19
N LYS A 27 6.99 1.69 5.17
CA LYS A 27 8.20 0.87 5.12
C LYS A 27 8.21 -0.09 6.29
N ILE A 28 8.34 -1.37 6.00
CA ILE A 28 8.43 -2.45 6.97
C ILE A 28 9.85 -3.02 6.90
N ILE A 29 10.48 -3.18 8.05
CA ILE A 29 11.79 -3.85 8.17
C ILE A 29 11.59 -5.06 9.07
N ILE A 30 11.90 -6.25 8.56
CA ILE A 30 11.77 -7.50 9.30
C ILE A 30 13.17 -8.08 9.56
N ASP A 31 13.42 -8.38 10.82
CA ASP A 31 14.61 -9.04 11.33
C ASP A 31 14.16 -10.26 12.14
N ALA A 32 14.26 -11.43 11.52
CA ALA A 32 13.93 -12.71 12.14
C ALA A 32 15.18 -13.57 12.35
N LYS A 33 16.36 -12.93 12.51
CA LYS A 33 17.65 -13.60 12.69
C LYS A 33 17.89 -14.67 11.61
N GLU A 34 18.20 -15.91 12.01
CA GLU A 34 18.48 -17.03 11.11
C GLU A 34 17.32 -17.38 10.17
N LYS A 35 16.07 -17.03 10.55
CA LYS A 35 14.87 -17.34 9.76
C LYS A 35 14.56 -16.31 8.67
N THR A 36 15.23 -15.16 8.69
CA THR A 36 14.98 -14.04 7.77
C THR A 36 15.01 -14.47 6.30
N LYS A 37 16.03 -15.25 5.92
CA LYS A 37 16.18 -15.74 4.53
C LYS A 37 15.05 -16.68 4.11
N ALA A 38 14.66 -17.61 4.99
CA ALA A 38 13.60 -18.56 4.72
C ALA A 38 12.24 -17.87 4.59
N ILE A 39 11.96 -16.87 5.45
CA ILE A 39 10.74 -16.05 5.36
C ILE A 39 10.73 -15.30 4.03
N PHE A 40 11.83 -14.62 3.66
CA PHE A 40 11.92 -13.89 2.40
C PHE A 40 11.63 -14.77 1.19
N GLN A 41 12.25 -15.96 1.13
CA GLN A 41 12.01 -16.91 0.05
C GLN A 41 10.55 -17.35 0.00
N SER A 42 9.92 -17.61 1.14
CA SER A 42 8.50 -17.98 1.21
C SER A 42 7.58 -16.87 0.69
N ILE A 43 7.81 -15.62 1.06
CA ILE A 43 6.90 -14.51 0.70
C ILE A 43 7.18 -13.92 -0.68
N ASN A 44 8.40 -14.04 -1.20
CA ASN A 44 8.77 -13.50 -2.52
C ASN A 44 8.18 -14.34 -3.67
N THR A 45 7.98 -15.64 -3.47
CA THR A 45 7.34 -16.52 -4.46
C THR A 45 5.90 -16.09 -4.81
N ASP A 46 5.18 -15.49 -3.87
CA ASP A 46 3.79 -15.04 -4.08
C ASP A 46 3.68 -13.70 -4.83
N ASN A 47 4.76 -12.93 -4.93
CA ASN A 47 4.73 -11.54 -5.42
C ASN A 47 4.81 -11.41 -6.96
N GLU A 48 5.00 -12.51 -7.69
CA GLU A 48 5.13 -12.51 -9.17
C GLU A 48 3.80 -12.52 -9.95
N PHE A 49 2.65 -12.58 -9.27
CA PHE A 49 1.41 -13.02 -9.92
C PHE A 49 0.39 -11.93 -10.32
N TYR A 50 0.61 -10.64 -10.01
CA TYR A 50 -0.39 -9.60 -10.30
C TYR A 50 0.21 -8.30 -10.86
N PRO A 51 0.04 -8.01 -12.17
CA PRO A 51 0.56 -6.78 -12.78
C PRO A 51 -0.23 -5.51 -12.41
N GLU A 52 -1.51 -5.64 -12.01
CA GLU A 52 -2.32 -4.52 -11.51
C GLU A 52 -2.59 -4.65 -10.02
N ASN A 53 -1.76 -4.00 -9.20
CA ASN A 53 -2.01 -3.81 -7.77
C ASN A 53 -2.34 -2.32 -7.53
N PRO A 54 -3.40 -1.97 -6.78
CA PRO A 54 -3.73 -0.58 -6.40
C PRO A 54 -2.66 0.10 -5.51
N THR A 55 -1.57 -0.60 -5.22
CA THR A 55 -0.41 -0.13 -4.48
C THR A 55 0.88 -0.55 -5.20
N LYS A 56 1.93 0.28 -5.09
CA LYS A 56 3.26 -0.08 -5.57
C LYS A 56 4.03 -0.71 -4.42
N THR A 57 4.13 -2.03 -4.41
CA THR A 57 4.91 -2.78 -3.42
C THR A 57 6.26 -3.15 -4.00
N ARG A 58 7.34 -2.88 -3.26
CA ARG A 58 8.70 -3.37 -3.56
C ARG A 58 9.21 -4.11 -2.35
N MET A 59 9.94 -5.19 -2.60
CA MET A 59 10.55 -6.01 -1.57
C MET A 59 11.99 -6.29 -1.94
N SER A 60 12.88 -6.23 -0.97
CA SER A 60 14.28 -6.63 -1.10
C SER A 60 14.77 -7.29 0.19
N MET A 61 15.86 -8.03 0.08
CA MET A 61 16.52 -8.64 1.23
C MET A 61 18.04 -8.50 1.09
N ASP A 62 18.64 -7.86 2.10
CA ASP A 62 20.07 -7.92 2.39
C ASP A 62 20.24 -8.80 3.65
N ASP A 63 20.58 -8.19 4.79
CA ASP A 63 20.54 -8.87 6.11
C ASP A 63 19.12 -8.93 6.70
N LYS A 64 18.26 -7.99 6.29
CA LYS A 64 16.87 -7.82 6.74
C LYS A 64 15.97 -7.73 5.53
N ILE A 65 14.71 -8.11 5.70
CA ILE A 65 13.69 -7.90 4.66
C ILE A 65 13.22 -6.46 4.74
N THR A 66 13.23 -5.76 3.61
CA THR A 66 12.64 -4.42 3.47
C THR A 66 11.47 -4.49 2.52
N ILE A 67 10.29 -4.05 2.97
CA ILE A 67 9.10 -3.91 2.13
C ILE A 67 8.66 -2.46 2.12
N THR A 68 8.52 -1.87 0.94
CA THR A 68 7.97 -0.54 0.75
C THR A 68 6.65 -0.63 0.02
N ILE A 69 5.61 0.00 0.54
CA ILE A 69 4.28 0.03 -0.06
C ILE A 69 3.91 1.50 -0.26
N GLU A 70 3.60 1.88 -1.50
CA GLU A 70 3.12 3.22 -1.85
C GLU A 70 1.67 3.14 -2.37
N SER A 71 0.84 4.13 -2.02
CA SER A 71 -0.52 4.23 -2.54
C SER A 71 -1.04 5.67 -2.51
N GLU A 72 -1.98 5.97 -3.41
CA GLU A 72 -2.72 7.23 -3.44
C GLU A 72 -3.87 7.28 -2.41
N TYR A 73 -4.23 6.13 -1.82
CA TYR A 73 -5.38 6.00 -0.92
C TYR A 73 -5.00 5.23 0.35
N ILE A 74 -5.22 5.83 1.54
CA ILE A 74 -5.01 5.17 2.85
C ILE A 74 -5.66 3.78 2.94
N PRO A 75 -6.91 3.55 2.47
CA PRO A 75 -7.52 2.23 2.53
C PRO A 75 -6.74 1.15 1.79
N HIS A 76 -6.16 1.47 0.63
CA HIS A 76 -5.33 0.54 -0.14
C HIS A 76 -4.01 0.26 0.57
N LEU A 77 -3.35 1.29 1.10
CA LEU A 77 -2.13 1.12 1.91
C LEU A 77 -2.41 0.22 3.13
N ARG A 78 -3.51 0.48 3.85
CA ARG A 78 -3.92 -0.33 5.02
C ARG A 78 -4.21 -1.78 4.64
N ALA A 79 -4.92 -2.01 3.54
CA ALA A 79 -5.23 -3.35 3.07
C ALA A 79 -3.97 -4.13 2.69
N ASN A 80 -3.07 -3.51 1.91
CA ASN A 80 -1.81 -4.14 1.51
C ASN A 80 -0.91 -4.42 2.73
N LEU A 81 -0.72 -3.43 3.61
CA LEU A 81 0.06 -3.59 4.85
C LEU A 81 -0.47 -4.75 5.71
N ASN A 82 -1.78 -4.85 5.90
CA ASN A 82 -2.39 -5.94 6.67
C ASN A 82 -2.15 -7.31 6.01
N SER A 83 -2.24 -7.38 4.67
CA SER A 83 -1.98 -8.62 3.94
C SER A 83 -0.50 -9.03 4.05
N THR A 84 0.42 -8.09 3.88
CA THR A 84 1.86 -8.30 4.04
C THR A 84 2.21 -8.85 5.43
N LEU A 85 1.67 -8.25 6.49
CA LEU A 85 1.92 -8.72 7.86
C LEU A 85 1.39 -10.13 8.11
N ARG A 86 0.21 -10.46 7.56
CA ARG A 86 -0.34 -11.82 7.65
C ARG A 86 0.50 -12.84 6.92
N LEU A 87 1.01 -12.50 5.74
CA LEU A 87 1.87 -13.38 4.96
C LEU A 87 3.19 -13.65 5.70
N ILE A 88 3.83 -12.61 6.26
CA ILE A 88 5.03 -12.75 7.08
C ILE A 88 4.78 -13.66 8.29
N GLN A 89 3.66 -13.46 9.00
CA GLN A 89 3.30 -14.29 10.15
C GLN A 89 3.11 -15.75 9.74
N ALA A 90 2.36 -16.01 8.66
CA ALA A 90 2.13 -17.36 8.17
C ALA A 90 3.44 -18.06 7.75
N SER A 91 4.36 -17.34 7.09
CA SER A 91 5.68 -17.86 6.75
C SER A 91 6.50 -18.17 8.00
N TYR A 92 6.51 -17.28 8.99
CA TYR A 92 7.20 -17.51 10.26
C TYR A 92 6.67 -18.76 10.98
N ASP A 93 5.35 -18.85 11.16
CA ASP A 93 4.71 -19.99 11.83
C ASP A 93 4.96 -21.31 11.11
N SER A 94 4.94 -21.29 9.76
CA SER A 94 5.23 -22.47 8.95
C SER A 94 6.67 -22.95 9.15
N ILE A 95 7.65 -22.03 9.20
CA ILE A 95 9.06 -22.35 9.44
C ILE A 95 9.28 -22.87 10.87
N GLU A 96 8.64 -22.27 11.87
CA GLU A 96 8.71 -22.74 13.26
C GLU A 96 8.07 -24.13 13.43
N SER A 97 6.98 -24.42 12.71
CA SER A 97 6.26 -25.70 12.83
C SER A 97 7.09 -26.92 12.46
N VAL A 98 8.08 -26.74 11.57
CA VAL A 98 8.98 -27.81 11.11
C VAL A 98 10.22 -27.99 11.99
N LYS A 99 10.36 -27.19 13.07
CA LYS A 99 11.47 -27.24 14.05
C LYS A 99 12.87 -27.32 13.42
N ILE A 100 13.07 -26.60 12.32
CA ILE A 100 14.40 -26.42 11.71
C ILE A 100 15.14 -25.34 12.51
#